data_AF-A0A8C3TEZ2-F1
#
_entry.id   AF-A0A8C3TEZ2-F1
#
_cell.length_a   1.000
_cell.length_b   1.000
_cell.length_c   1.000
_cell.angle_alpha   90.00
_cell.angle_beta   90.00
_cell.angle_gamma   90.00
#
_symmetry.space_group_name_H-M   'P 1'
#
loop_
_entity.id
_entity.type
_entity.pdbx_description
1 polymer ?
#
loop_
_entity_poly.entity_id
_entity_poly.type
_entity_poly.pdbx_seq_one_letter_code
_entity_poly.pdbx_strand_id
1 'polypeptide(L)'
;MAGYWEIPEGTDCARKAWITGRLGAALGLIGSAYHIILIPPESAFKAVQTAATSTVTMATLGAVFGLTTCLSAQIREDPEDALNYFIGGCASGIAL
;
A
#
# COMPACT_ATOMS: atom_id res chain seq x y z
N MET A 1 14.98 12.60 3.21
CA MET A 1 14.03 12.05 2.22
C MET A 1 12.67 12.62 2.56
N ALA A 2 11.96 13.23 1.62
CA ALA A 2 10.68 13.85 1.91
C ALA A 2 9.66 12.82 2.39
N GLY A 3 8.93 13.14 3.47
CA GLY A 3 7.85 12.34 4.02
C GLY A 3 6.58 12.38 3.17
N TYR A 4 5.63 11.47 3.39
CA TYR A 4 4.37 11.42 2.63
C TYR A 4 3.59 12.75 2.67
N TRP A 5 3.57 13.38 3.86
CA TRP A 5 2.87 14.64 4.13
C TRP A 5 3.64 15.89 3.69
N GLU A 6 4.91 15.75 3.32
CA GLU A 6 5.72 16.87 2.81
C GLU A 6 5.52 17.05 1.29
N ILE A 7 4.94 16.06 0.63
CA ILE A 7 4.60 16.10 -0.79
C ILE A 7 3.15 16.60 -0.88
N PRO A 8 2.87 17.74 -1.54
CA PRO A 8 1.51 18.20 -1.76
C PRO A 8 0.65 17.14 -2.44
N GLU A 9 -0.62 17.03 -2.05
CA GLU A 9 -1.55 16.15 -2.75
C GLU A 9 -1.68 16.57 -4.22
N GLY A 10 -1.83 15.57 -5.09
CA GLY A 10 -1.79 15.79 -6.52
C GLY A 10 -0.40 16.13 -7.10
N THR A 11 0.69 15.90 -6.38
CA THR A 11 2.06 16.04 -6.92
C THR A 11 2.91 14.80 -6.65
N ASP A 12 3.90 14.55 -7.51
CA ASP A 12 4.86 13.44 -7.38
C ASP A 12 4.21 12.08 -7.03
N CYS A 13 3.23 11.67 -7.85
CA CYS A 13 2.42 10.48 -7.58
C CYS A 13 3.26 9.19 -7.49
N ALA A 14 4.33 9.08 -8.26
CA ALA A 14 5.24 7.94 -8.18
C ALA A 14 5.91 7.85 -6.80
N ARG A 15 6.28 9.00 -6.21
CA ARG A 15 6.86 9.04 -4.88
C ARG A 15 5.84 8.74 -3.78
N LYS A 16 4.63 9.29 -3.85
CA LYS A 16 3.56 8.96 -2.90
C LYS A 16 3.23 7.47 -2.95
N ALA A 17 3.08 6.89 -4.14
CA ALA A 17 2.87 5.47 -4.35
C ALA A 17 4.01 4.60 -3.81
N TRP A 18 5.26 5.01 -4.01
CA TRP A 18 6.42 4.31 -3.45
C TRP A 18 6.41 4.32 -1.92
N ILE A 19 6.08 5.45 -1.30
CA ILE A 19 6.03 5.57 0.16
C ILE A 19 4.90 4.69 0.74
N THR A 20 3.69 4.78 0.19
CA THR A 20 2.55 3.98 0.65
C THR A 20 2.72 2.49 0.35
N GLY A 21 3.31 2.14 -0.80
CA GLY A 21 3.67 0.77 -1.14
C GLY A 21 4.70 0.18 -0.18
N ARG A 22 5.72 0.95 0.23
CA ARG A 22 6.66 0.53 1.28
C ARG A 22 6.00 0.33 2.63
N LEU A 23 5.07 1.21 3.00
CA LEU A 23 4.28 1.05 4.22
C LEU A 23 3.46 -0.25 4.16
N GLY A 24 2.80 -0.51 3.04
CA GLY A 24 2.07 -1.75 2.79
C GLY A 24 2.96 -2.99 2.90
N ALA A 25 4.14 -2.98 2.26
CA ALA A 25 5.12 -4.07 2.35
C ALA A 25 5.55 -4.34 3.80
N ALA A 26 5.83 -3.30 4.58
CA ALA A 26 6.20 -3.44 5.99
C ALA A 26 5.07 -4.08 6.81
N LEU A 27 3.83 -3.65 6.59
CA LEU A 27 2.65 -4.24 7.24
C LEU A 27 2.43 -5.71 6.81
N GLY A 28 2.67 -6.04 5.54
CA GLY A 28 2.60 -7.42 5.04
C GLY A 28 3.67 -8.34 5.64
N LEU A 29 4.89 -7.84 5.87
CA LEU A 29 5.93 -8.58 6.58
C LEU A 29 5.56 -8.81 8.05
N ILE A 30 5.08 -7.78 8.75
CA ILE A 30 4.65 -7.92 10.14
C ILE A 30 3.48 -8.90 10.25
N GLY A 31 2.46 -8.76 9.38
CA GLY A 31 1.30 -9.64 9.35
C GLY A 31 1.68 -11.08 9.04
N SER A 32 2.57 -11.32 8.07
CA SER A 32 3.04 -12.67 7.75
C SER A 32 3.89 -13.28 8.86
N ALA A 33 4.68 -12.49 9.59
CA ALA A 33 5.40 -12.97 10.77
C ALA A 33 4.42 -13.50 11.83
N TYR A 34 3.37 -12.75 12.15
CA TYR A 34 2.31 -13.23 13.06
C TYR A 34 1.62 -14.48 12.51
N HIS A 35 1.28 -14.50 11.22
CA HIS A 35 0.63 -15.66 10.59
C HIS A 35 1.49 -16.92 10.70
N ILE A 36 2.80 -16.84 10.43
CA ILE A 36 3.73 -17.97 10.50
C ILE A 36 3.92 -18.46 11.95
N ILE A 37 3.97 -17.54 12.93
CA ILE A 37 4.12 -17.90 14.34
C ILE A 37 2.85 -18.58 14.89
N LEU A 38 1.67 -18.05 14.56
CA LEU A 38 0.38 -18.56 15.03
C LEU A 38 -0.07 -19.81 14.27
N ILE A 39 0.28 -19.91 12.99
CA ILE A 39 -0.07 -21.00 12.09
C ILE A 39 1.22 -21.49 11.39
N PRO A 40 1.99 -22.37 12.04
CA PRO A 40 3.27 -22.82 11.54
C PRO A 40 3.12 -23.59 10.20
N PRO A 41 3.87 -23.21 9.15
CA PRO A 41 3.85 -23.93 7.89
C PRO A 41 4.63 -25.25 7.99
N GLU A 42 4.25 -26.22 7.17
CA GLU A 42 4.90 -27.54 7.12
C GLU A 42 6.36 -27.49 6.63
N SER A 43 6.77 -26.40 5.98
CA SER A 43 8.13 -26.24 5.44
C SER A 43 8.58 -24.78 5.40
N ALA A 44 9.89 -24.57 5.43
CA ALA A 44 10.50 -23.25 5.29
C ALA A 44 10.16 -22.59 3.95
N PHE A 45 10.03 -23.38 2.87
CA PHE A 45 9.64 -22.85 1.57
C PHE A 45 8.20 -22.30 1.59
N LYS A 46 7.25 -23.00 2.22
CA LYS A 46 5.89 -22.49 2.42
C LYS A 46 5.89 -21.22 3.26
N ALA A 47 6.73 -21.12 4.29
CA ALA A 47 6.88 -19.91 5.09
C ALA A 47 7.32 -18.70 4.25
N VAL A 48 8.37 -18.89 3.44
CA VAL A 48 8.88 -17.85 2.54
C VAL A 48 7.84 -17.47 1.50
N GLN A 49 7.14 -18.45 0.92
CA GLN A 49 6.07 -18.20 -0.03
C GLN A 49 4.95 -17.37 0.58
N THR A 50 4.46 -17.72 1.78
CA THR A 50 3.45 -16.94 2.51
C THR A 50 3.93 -15.52 2.82
N ALA A 51 5.15 -15.37 3.32
CA ALA A 51 5.71 -14.04 3.59
C ALA A 51 5.82 -13.20 2.32
N ALA A 52 6.30 -13.79 1.22
CA ALA A 52 6.44 -13.11 -0.06
C ALA A 52 5.08 -12.69 -0.64
N THR A 53 4.10 -13.60 -0.70
CA THR A 53 2.78 -13.28 -1.26
C THR A 53 2.07 -12.24 -0.42
N SER A 54 2.00 -12.39 0.90
CA SER A 54 1.39 -11.38 1.78
C SER A 54 2.07 -10.02 1.68
N THR A 55 3.41 -9.98 1.61
CA THR A 55 4.15 -8.73 1.46
C THR A 55 3.86 -8.04 0.13
N VAL A 56 3.89 -8.78 -0.97
CA VAL A 56 3.62 -8.25 -2.32
C VAL A 56 2.18 -7.78 -2.44
N THR A 57 1.21 -8.53 -1.91
CA THR A 57 -0.19 -8.11 -1.87
C THR A 57 -0.32 -6.78 -1.14
N MET A 58 0.14 -6.69 0.11
CA MET A 58 0.02 -5.47 0.90
C MET A 58 0.80 -4.29 0.30
N ALA A 59 1.96 -4.53 -0.32
CA ALA A 59 2.70 -3.52 -1.07
C ALA A 59 1.89 -2.98 -2.25
N THR A 60 1.24 -3.88 -3.00
CA THR A 60 0.35 -3.53 -4.11
C THR A 60 -0.82 -2.68 -3.62
N LEU A 61 -1.49 -3.07 -2.53
CA LEU A 61 -2.59 -2.29 -1.95
C LEU A 61 -2.16 -0.87 -1.59
N GLY A 62 -0.99 -0.73 -0.94
CA GLY A 62 -0.44 0.57 -0.59
C GLY A 62 -0.07 1.41 -1.81
N ALA A 63 0.53 0.80 -2.84
CA ALA A 63 0.89 1.49 -4.07
C ALA A 63 -0.35 1.96 -4.86
N VAL A 64 -1.36 1.09 -5.01
CA VAL A 64 -2.65 1.41 -5.65
C VAL A 64 -3.32 2.56 -4.90
N PHE A 65 -3.36 2.50 -3.56
CA PHE A 65 -3.90 3.58 -2.75
C PHE A 65 -3.21 4.91 -3.09
N GLY A 66 -1.88 4.98 -2.93
CA GLY A 66 -1.14 6.22 -3.12
C GLY A 66 -1.17 6.77 -4.55
N LEU A 67 -1.20 5.89 -5.56
CA LEU A 67 -1.38 6.29 -6.96
C LEU A 67 -2.77 6.89 -7.16
N THR A 68 -3.81 6.19 -6.72
CA THR A 68 -5.19 6.59 -6.97
C THR A 68 -5.57 7.85 -6.20
N THR A 69 -5.12 8.01 -4.94
CA THR A 69 -5.36 9.27 -4.20
C THR A 69 -4.69 10.45 -4.89
N CYS A 70 -3.43 10.28 -5.34
CA CYS A 70 -2.70 11.36 -6.02
C CYS A 70 -3.30 11.70 -7.39
N LEU A 71 -3.66 10.69 -8.18
CA LEU A 71 -4.26 10.91 -9.51
C LEU A 71 -5.65 11.51 -9.41
N SER A 72 -6.47 11.07 -8.45
CA SER A 72 -7.80 11.68 -8.24
C SER A 72 -7.69 13.14 -7.81
N ALA A 73 -6.75 13.46 -6.90
CA ALA A 73 -6.43 14.83 -6.53
C ALA A 73 -5.97 15.68 -7.73
N GLN A 74 -5.13 15.14 -8.62
CA GLN A 74 -4.71 15.82 -9.85
C GLN A 74 -5.87 16.07 -10.82
N ILE A 75 -6.65 15.03 -11.13
CA ILE A 75 -7.70 15.08 -12.16
C ILE A 75 -8.87 15.95 -11.72
N ARG A 76 -9.17 15.97 -10.42
CA ARG A 76 -10.28 16.77 -9.86
C ARG A 76 -9.87 18.22 -9.56
N GLU A 77 -8.59 18.54 -9.64
CA GLU A 77 -8.02 19.83 -9.24
C GLU A 77 -8.41 20.25 -7.80
N ASP A 78 -8.70 19.26 -6.95
CA ASP A 78 -9.18 19.44 -5.58
C ASP A 78 -8.36 18.56 -4.63
N PRO A 79 -7.14 19.00 -4.26
CA PRO A 79 -6.17 18.15 -3.55
C PRO A 79 -6.51 17.88 -2.09
N GLU A 80 -7.26 18.77 -1.44
CA GLU A 80 -7.60 18.68 -0.01
C GLU A 80 -8.91 17.89 0.25
N ASP A 81 -9.57 17.42 -0.82
CA ASP A 81 -10.82 16.66 -0.72
C ASP A 81 -10.58 15.22 -0.21
N ALA A 82 -11.24 14.88 0.90
CA ALA A 82 -11.24 13.54 1.47
C ALA A 82 -11.78 12.46 0.51
N LEU A 83 -12.56 12.84 -0.51
CA LEU A 83 -13.04 11.92 -1.52
C LEU A 83 -11.90 11.25 -2.31
N ASN A 84 -10.75 11.93 -2.48
CA ASN A 84 -9.58 11.34 -3.13
C ASN A 84 -9.07 10.11 -2.36
N TYR A 85 -9.02 10.20 -1.04
CA TYR A 85 -8.64 9.09 -0.16
C TYR A 85 -9.68 7.97 -0.15
N PHE A 86 -10.97 8.31 -0.23
CA PHE A 86 -12.03 7.31 -0.37
C PHE A 86 -11.91 6.52 -1.69
N ILE A 87 -11.67 7.21 -2.82
CA ILE A 87 -11.45 6.56 -4.12
C ILE A 87 -10.21 5.67 -4.07
N GLY A 88 -9.12 6.15 -3.47
CA GLY A 88 -7.91 5.34 -3.27
C GLY A 88 -8.15 4.09 -2.44
N GLY A 89 -8.89 4.20 -1.34
CA GLY A 89 -9.26 3.06 -0.51
C GLY A 89 -10.13 2.03 -1.26
N CYS A 90 -11.10 2.51 -2.04
CA CYS A 90 -11.95 1.65 -2.88
C CYS A 90 -11.13 0.92 -3.96
N ALA A 91 -10.21 1.62 -4.62
CA ALA A 91 -9.32 1.03 -5.63
C ALA A 91 -8.41 -0.06 -5.03
N SER A 92 -7.84 0.18 -3.85
CA SER A 92 -7.11 -0.86 -3.12
C SER A 92 -8.00 -2.04 -2.76
N GLY A 93 -9.24 -1.81 -2.34
CA GLY A 93 -10.21 -2.88 -2.07
C GLY A 93 -10.54 -3.74 -3.29
N ILE A 94 -10.57 -3.17 -4.49
CA ILE A 94 -10.76 -3.91 -5.75
C ILE A 94 -9.50 -4.72 -6.11
N ALA A 95 -8.32 -4.24 -5.72
CA ALA A 95 -7.04 -4.90 -6.00
C ALA A 95 -6.68 -6.02 -4.99
N LEU A 96 -7.45 -6.16 -3.90
CA LEU A 96 -7.29 -7.21 -2.88
C LEU A 96 -7.98 -8.50 -3.30
#